data_AF-A0A1F2PGT8-F1
#
_entry.id   AF-A0A1F2PGT8-F1
#
_cell.length_a   1.000
_cell.length_b   1.000
_cell.length_c   1.000
_cell.angle_alpha   90.00
_cell.angle_beta   90.00
_cell.angle_gamma   90.00
#
_symmetry.space_group_name_H-M   'P 1'
#
loop_
_entity.id
_entity.type
_entity.pdbx_description
1 polymer ?
#
loop_
_entity_poly.entity_id
_entity_poly.type
_entity_poly.pdbx_seq_one_letter_code
_entity_poly.pdbx_strand_id
1 'polypeptide(L)' 'MFKIGEFSKLTQVSIRMLRYYDENNLLKPAKTDPYSGYRLYSVEQIPPKILPGSIVHWPIG' A
#
# COMPACT_ATOMS: atom_id res chain seq x y z
N MET A 1 -2.79 -2.12 11.83
CA MET A 1 -3.43 -2.54 10.56
C MET A 1 -4.37 -1.46 10.09
N PHE A 2 -4.27 -1.05 8.82
CA PHE A 2 -4.91 0.14 8.28
C PHE A 2 -5.72 -0.19 7.03
N LYS A 3 -6.89 0.43 6.87
CA LYS A 3 -7.61 0.41 5.59
C LYS A 3 -6.79 1.15 4.54
N ILE A 4 -7.00 0.85 3.26
CA ILE A 4 -6.23 1.46 2.15
C ILE A 4 -6.22 3.00 2.17
N GLY A 5 -7.31 3.64 2.61
CA GLY A 5 -7.39 5.10 2.74
C GLY A 5 -6.55 5.66 3.88
N GLU A 6 -6.54 4.99 5.03
CA GLU A 6 -5.69 5.37 6.18
C GLU A 6 -4.21 5.11 5.87
N PHE A 7 -3.94 3.99 5.18
CA PHE A 7 -2.60 3.66 4.71
C PHE A 7 -2.07 4.67 3.70
N SER A 8 -2.92 5.16 2.80
CA SER A 8 -2.57 6.21 1.84
C SER A 8 -2.12 7.50 2.52
N LYS A 9 -2.83 7.93 3.58
CA LYS A 9 -2.45 9.12 4.36
C LYS A 9 -1.12 8.95 5.09
N LEU A 10 -0.89 7.78 5.70
CA LEU A 10 0.32 7.47 6.46
C LEU A 10 1.57 7.41 5.57
N THR A 11 1.44 6.86 4.36
CA THR A 11 2.55 6.59 3.46
C THR A 11 2.75 7.67 2.41
N GLN A 12 1.80 8.61 2.28
CA GLN A 12 1.70 9.58 1.18
C GLN A 12 1.65 8.91 -0.21
N VAL A 13 1.34 7.61 -0.28
CA VAL A 13 1.11 6.88 -1.53
C VAL A 13 -0.37 6.96 -1.88
N SER A 14 -0.72 7.30 -3.12
CA SER A 14 -2.11 7.38 -3.51
C SER A 14 -2.82 6.02 -3.45
N ILE A 15 -4.13 6.03 -3.15
CA ILE A 15 -4.95 4.80 -3.15
C ILE A 15 -4.86 4.06 -4.49
N ARG A 16 -4.81 4.80 -5.61
CA ARG A 16 -4.67 4.23 -6.95
C ARG A 16 -3.38 3.41 -7.09
N MET A 17 -2.26 3.96 -6.60
CA MET A 17 -0.97 3.29 -6.60
C MET A 17 -0.95 2.05 -5.72
N LEU A 18 -1.54 2.13 -4.52
CA LEU A 18 -1.65 0.97 -3.63
C LEU A 18 -2.46 -0.16 -4.26
N ARG A 19 -3.53 0.15 -5.00
CA ARG A 19 -4.29 -0.84 -5.76
C ARG A 19 -3.47 -1.44 -6.90
N TYR A 20 -2.73 -0.60 -7.63
CA TYR A 20 -1.82 -1.08 -8.67
C TYR A 20 -0.78 -2.06 -8.07
N TYR A 21 -0.23 -1.76 -6.90
CA TYR A 21 0.71 -2.66 -6.22
C TYR A 21 0.06 -3.96 -5.74
N ASP A 22 -1.18 -3.92 -5.24
CA ASP A 22 -1.95 -5.13 -4.88
C ASP A 22 -2.19 -6.01 -6.11
N GLU A 23 -2.67 -5.42 -7.22
CA GLU A 23 -2.95 -6.12 -8.48
C GLU A 23 -1.69 -6.73 -9.12
N ASN A 24 -0.55 -6.06 -9.01
CA ASN A 24 0.74 -6.54 -9.52
C ASN A 24 1.50 -7.42 -8.51
N ASN A 25 0.87 -7.83 -7.41
CA ASN A 25 1.49 -8.63 -6.33
C ASN A 25 2.72 -7.98 -5.67
N LEU A 26 2.91 -6.66 -5.83
CA LEU A 26 3.99 -5.88 -5.23
C LEU A 26 3.68 -5.52 -3.77
N LEU A 27 2.41 -5.39 -3.41
CA LEU A 27 1.97 -5.08 -2.05
C LEU A 27 0.63 -5.78 -1.74
N LYS A 28 0.71 -7.00 -1.20
CA LYS A 28 -0.49 -7.75 -0.78
C LYS A 28 -1.01 -7.25 0.56
N PRO A 29 -2.33 -7.32 0.82
CA PRO A 29 -2.86 -7.02 2.15
C PRO A 29 -2.27 -7.95 3.21
N ALA A 30 -1.86 -7.40 4.36
CA ALA A 30 -1.40 -8.20 5.51
C ALA A 30 -2.51 -9.13 6.01
N LYS A 31 -3.75 -8.65 5.95
CA LYS A 31 -4.92 -9.40 6.39
C LYS A 31 -6.14 -8.99 5.60
N THR A 32 -6.94 -9.98 5.26
CA THR A 32 -8.31 -9.77 4.82
C THR A 32 -9.21 -10.07 6.00
N ASP A 33 -10.04 -9.11 6.38
CA ASP A 33 -11.03 -9.32 7.43
C ASP A 33 -12.04 -10.39 6.97
N PRO A 34 -12.20 -11.51 7.68
CA PRO A 34 -13.00 -12.64 7.22
C PRO A 34 -14.51 -12.38 7.29
N TYR A 35 -14.94 -11.36 8.05
CA TYR A 35 -16.36 -11.05 8.25
C TYR A 35 -16.87 -10.02 7.25
N SER A 36 -16.03 -9.06 6.88
CA SER A 36 -16.38 -7.95 5.98
C SER A 36 -15.71 -8.02 4.61
N GLY A 37 -14.68 -8.85 4.44
CA GLY A 37 -13.86 -8.90 3.24
C GLY A 37 -12.92 -7.69 3.08
N TYR A 38 -12.83 -6.80 4.08
CA TYR A 38 -11.98 -5.62 3.98
C TYR A 38 -10.49 -6.00 3.98
N ARG A 39 -9.73 -5.36 3.07
CA ARG A 39 -8.28 -5.48 2.99
C ARG A 39 -7.60 -4.53 3.97
N LEU A 40 -6.73 -5.08 4.79
CA LEU A 40 -5.97 -4.36 5.80
C LEU A 40 -4.47 -4.46 5.48
N TYR A 41 -3.80 -3.31 5.54
CA TYR A 41 -2.38 -3.15 5.26
C TYR A 41 -1.63 -2.85 6.55
N SER A 42 -0.40 -3.35 6.70
CA SER A 42 0.49 -2.96 7.80
C SER A 42 1.63 -2.10 7.28
N VAL A 43 2.06 -1.13 8.10
CA VAL A 43 3.21 -0.27 7.77
C VAL A 43 4.50 -1.09 7.67
N GLU A 44 4.59 -2.19 8.42
CA GLU A 44 5.71 -3.14 8.36
C GLU A 44 5.82 -3.86 7.01
N GLN A 45 4.75 -3.90 6.22
CA GLN A 45 4.79 -4.51 4.89
C GLN A 45 5.50 -3.64 3.86
N ILE A 46 5.70 -2.36 4.15
CA ILE A 46 6.28 -1.44 3.18
C ILE A 46 7.77 -1.73 3.11
N PRO A 47 8.27 -2.28 1.99
CA PRO A 47 9.70 -2.35 1.78
C PRO A 47 10.24 -0.92 1.69
N PRO A 48 11.47 -0.65 2.17
CA PRO A 48 12.12 0.65 2.01
C PRO A 48 12.13 1.15 0.55
N LYS A 49 12.03 0.22 -0.41
CA LYS A 49 11.98 0.46 -1.86
C LYS A 49 10.65 1.04 -2.38
N ILE A 50 9.54 0.95 -1.63
CA ILE A 50 8.20 1.38 -2.07
C ILE A 50 7.82 2.77 -1.51
N LEU A 51 8.59 3.30 -0.55
CA LEU A 51 8.33 4.63 0.01
C LEU A 51 8.76 5.77 -0.95
N PRO A 52 7.88 6.75 -1.21
CA PRO A 52 8.27 7.96 -1.93
C PRO A 52 9.26 8.76 -1.07
N GLY A 53 10.53 8.77 -1.47
CA GLY A 53 11.63 9.41 -0.74
C GLY A 53 12.93 8.59 -0.74
N SER A 54 12.82 7.27 -0.96
CA SER A 54 13.97 6.46 -1.36
C SER A 54 14.20 6.69 -2.84
N ILE A 55 15.39 7.15 -3.22
CA ILE A 55 15.78 7.54 -4.58
C ILE A 55 15.62 6.35 -5.55
N VAL A 56 14.40 6.16 -6.06
CA VAL A 56 14.10 5.41 -7.27
C VAL A 56 13.10 6.26 -8.03
N HIS A 57 13.50 6.62 -9.25
CA HIS A 57 12.75 7.39 -10.21
C HIS A 57 11.41 6.69 -10.48
N TRP A 58 10.37 6.99 -9.70
CA TRP A 58 9.03 6.51 -10.00
C TRP A 58 8.39 7.49 -10.98
N PRO A 59 7.77 7.02 -12.09
CA PRO A 59 7.08 7.91 -13.00
C PRO A 59 5.87 8.49 -12.28
N ILE A 60 6.06 9.70 -11.77
CA ILE A 60 4.98 10.66 -11.56
C ILE A 60 4.45 11.00 -12.96
N GLY A 61 3.38 10.31 -13.34
CA GLY A 61 2.50 10.74 -14.41
C GLY A 61 1.50 11.76 -13.88
#